data_AF-A0A5K1FAR6-F1
#
_entry.id   AF-A0A5K1FAR6-F1
#
_cell.length_a   1.000
_cell.length_b   1.000
_cell.length_c   1.000
_cell.angle_alpha   90.00
_cell.angle_beta   90.00
_cell.angle_gamma   90.00
#
_symmetry.space_group_name_H-M   'P 1'
#
loop_
_entity.id
_entity.type
_entity.pdbx_description
1 polymer ?
#
loop_
_entity_poly.entity_id
_entity_poly.type
_entity_poly.pdbx_seq_one_letter_code
_entity_poly.pdbx_strand_id
1 'polypeptide(L)'
;HETDDRLRVHITDAERQRWEVPYNLLPRAPAPLPLSSGRSLIDMRGRKDFEITPSEHGENELIFGFNADPFGFYVRRRSNGETLFNSTADKRSHYGQMVFKDQYLEISTSLPENSALYGLGENTQPKGIRIQPHDKYTLYTTDISAINLNTDLYGDHPYYVELRNNGGKASFHGVLLMNSNAMDVFYRGTSLTYKVIGGVLDFYFFAGPTPLGLMDQYTSFVGRPAPMPYWAL
;
A
#
# COMPACT_ATOMS: atom_id res chain seq x y z
N HIS A 1 4.33 -0.09 14.15
CA HIS A 1 3.03 -0.74 14.39
C HIS A 1 2.11 0.28 15.02
N GLU A 2 0.96 0.56 14.41
CA GLU A 2 -0.05 1.47 15.01
C GLU A 2 -1.09 0.68 15.80
N THR A 3 -1.49 -0.49 15.29
CA THR A 3 -2.31 -1.50 15.98
C THR A 3 -1.74 -2.89 15.65
N ASP A 4 -2.31 -3.95 16.23
CA ASP A 4 -1.90 -5.34 15.95
C ASP A 4 -2.08 -5.73 14.47
N ASP A 5 -3.02 -5.09 13.81
CA ASP A 5 -3.50 -5.35 12.44
C ASP A 5 -3.28 -4.16 11.49
N ARG A 6 -2.59 -3.09 11.94
CA ARG A 6 -2.18 -1.96 11.11
C ARG A 6 -0.70 -1.62 11.26
N LEU A 7 0.01 -1.67 10.13
CA LEU A 7 1.41 -1.29 10.02
C LEU A 7 1.54 -0.03 9.14
N ARG A 8 2.32 0.96 9.60
CA ARG A 8 2.69 2.15 8.83
C ARG A 8 4.15 2.09 8.44
N VAL A 9 4.47 2.38 7.18
CA VAL A 9 5.83 2.54 6.64
C VAL A 9 5.94 3.94 6.06
N HIS A 10 6.72 4.80 6.70
CA HIS A 10 6.88 6.21 6.32
C HIS A 10 8.30 6.47 5.82
N ILE A 11 8.44 6.81 4.53
CA ILE A 11 9.71 7.14 3.89
C ILE A 11 9.68 8.61 3.47
N THR A 12 10.58 9.40 4.04
CA THR A 12 10.70 10.85 3.84
C THR A 12 12.16 11.25 3.65
N ASP A 13 12.38 12.51 3.25
CA ASP A 13 13.71 13.09 3.19
C ASP A 13 14.23 13.34 4.62
N ALA A 14 15.47 12.90 4.89
CA ALA A 14 16.05 12.94 6.23
C ALA A 14 16.45 14.35 6.68
N GLU A 15 16.68 15.27 5.73
CA GLU A 15 17.17 16.63 6.00
C GLU A 15 16.10 17.69 5.79
N ARG A 16 15.11 17.41 4.93
CA ARG A 16 14.11 18.38 4.51
C ARG A 16 12.70 17.86 4.71
N GLN A 17 11.86 18.70 5.32
CA GLN A 17 10.44 18.43 5.37
C GLN A 17 9.86 18.48 3.95
N ARG A 18 9.10 17.45 3.59
CA ARG A 18 8.33 17.37 2.35
C ARG A 18 6.85 17.54 2.63
N TRP A 19 6.07 17.78 1.58
CA TRP A 19 4.61 17.84 1.69
C TRP A 19 4.06 16.50 2.20
N GLU A 20 3.17 16.58 3.19
CA GLU A 20 2.41 15.46 3.73
C GLU A 20 0.94 15.88 3.86
N VAL A 21 0.02 14.94 3.70
CA VAL A 21 -1.41 15.21 3.93
C VAL A 21 -1.60 15.76 5.35
N PRO A 22 -2.18 16.96 5.52
CA PRO A 22 -2.25 17.60 6.84
C PRO A 22 -2.95 16.74 7.90
N TYR A 23 -2.35 16.69 9.09
CA TYR A 23 -2.86 15.90 10.23
C TYR A 23 -4.19 16.40 10.79
N ASN A 24 -4.56 17.65 10.52
CA ASN A 24 -5.86 18.22 10.89
C ASN A 24 -6.98 17.83 9.92
N LEU A 25 -6.66 17.49 8.66
CA LEU A 25 -7.64 16.98 7.68
C LEU A 25 -7.91 15.50 7.91
N LEU A 26 -6.86 14.72 8.19
CA LEU A 26 -6.98 13.32 8.57
C LEU A 26 -6.18 13.03 9.86
N PRO A 27 -6.84 13.07 11.03
CA PRO A 27 -6.22 12.77 12.31
C PRO A 27 -5.64 11.37 12.35
N ARG A 28 -4.34 11.27 12.67
CA ARG A 28 -3.59 10.01 12.74
C ARG A 28 -2.40 10.13 13.67
N ALA A 29 -1.79 8.99 14.01
CA ALA A 29 -0.61 8.96 14.86
C ALA A 29 0.54 9.80 14.23
N PRO A 30 1.33 10.52 15.05
CA PRO A 30 2.47 11.28 14.55
C PRO A 30 3.46 10.37 13.83
N ALA A 31 4.31 10.96 12.97
CA ALA A 31 5.33 10.20 12.27
C ALA A 31 6.19 9.39 13.25
N PRO A 32 6.47 8.11 12.98
CA PRO A 32 7.31 7.29 13.85
C PRO A 32 8.74 7.82 13.87
N LEU A 33 9.47 7.53 14.94
CA LEU A 33 10.91 7.82 15.00
C LEU A 33 11.64 7.06 13.87
N PRO A 34 12.73 7.62 13.31
CA PRO A 34 13.54 6.93 12.33
C PRO A 34 14.00 5.56 12.84
N LEU A 35 13.99 4.57 11.95
CA LEU A 35 14.42 3.21 12.22
C LEU A 35 15.91 3.20 12.59
N SER A 36 16.21 3.04 13.88
CA SER A 36 17.60 3.05 14.40
C SER A 36 18.25 1.67 14.48
N SER A 37 17.47 0.58 14.46
CA SER A 37 17.98 -0.78 14.70
C SER A 37 16.95 -1.87 14.34
N GLY A 38 17.41 -2.89 13.62
CA GLY A 38 16.69 -4.16 13.37
C GLY A 38 17.63 -5.34 13.56
N ARG A 39 17.10 -6.55 13.79
CA ARG A 39 17.95 -7.75 13.86
C ARG A 39 18.49 -8.03 12.46
N SER A 40 19.81 -8.05 12.31
CA SER A 40 20.45 -8.42 11.04
C SER A 40 20.33 -9.94 10.86
N LEU A 41 19.61 -10.34 9.82
CA LEU A 41 19.57 -11.68 9.29
C LEU A 41 20.42 -11.70 8.01
N ILE A 42 21.13 -12.80 7.78
CA ILE A 42 21.86 -13.02 6.54
C ILE A 42 21.03 -14.01 5.73
N ASP A 43 20.49 -13.58 4.60
CA ASP A 43 19.82 -14.49 3.66
C ASP A 43 20.84 -15.51 3.10
N MET A 44 20.36 -16.66 2.60
CA MET A 44 21.17 -17.70 1.94
C MET A 44 22.05 -17.19 0.79
N ARG A 45 21.78 -15.97 0.28
CA ARG A 45 22.58 -15.29 -0.76
C ARG A 45 23.64 -14.33 -0.20
N GLY A 46 23.85 -14.29 1.12
CA GLY A 46 24.83 -13.42 1.77
C GLY A 46 24.41 -11.95 1.90
N ARG A 47 23.14 -11.61 1.65
CA ARG A 47 22.60 -10.25 1.81
C ARG A 47 22.22 -9.98 3.27
N LYS A 48 22.49 -8.76 3.74
CA LYS A 48 22.07 -8.30 5.08
C LYS A 48 20.63 -7.82 5.02
N ASP A 49 19.71 -8.71 5.36
CA ASP A 49 18.32 -8.36 5.58
C ASP A 49 18.15 -7.97 7.04
N PHE A 50 17.37 -6.92 7.29
CA PHE A 50 17.03 -6.48 8.63
C PHE A 50 15.55 -6.80 8.85
N GLU A 51 15.27 -7.78 9.69
CA GLU A 51 13.90 -8.09 10.09
C GLU A 51 13.61 -7.40 11.42
N ILE A 52 12.50 -6.66 11.44
CA ILE A 52 11.98 -6.05 12.65
C ILE A 52 10.74 -6.85 13.00
N THR A 53 10.97 -7.88 13.80
CA THR A 53 9.89 -8.54 14.50
C THR A 53 9.41 -7.63 15.63
N PRO A 54 8.09 -7.39 15.75
CA PRO A 54 7.50 -6.88 16.97
C PRO A 54 8.04 -7.67 18.17
N SER A 55 8.19 -7.01 19.32
CA SER A 55 8.54 -7.66 20.59
C SER A 55 7.82 -9.00 20.70
N GLU A 56 8.52 -10.06 21.16
CA GLU A 56 8.01 -11.43 21.27
C GLU A 56 6.67 -11.56 22.04
N HIS A 57 6.25 -10.47 22.71
CA HIS A 57 5.03 -10.35 23.51
C HIS A 57 3.89 -9.56 22.81
N GLY A 58 4.02 -9.18 21.53
CA GLY A 58 2.99 -8.44 20.79
C GLY A 58 2.23 -9.32 19.79
N GLU A 59 0.90 -9.27 19.82
CA GLU A 59 -0.03 -9.97 18.91
C GLU A 59 -0.07 -9.38 17.49
N ASN A 60 0.98 -8.67 17.08
CA ASN A 60 1.05 -8.00 15.79
C ASN A 60 1.05 -9.02 14.64
N GLU A 61 0.00 -9.01 13.83
CA GLU A 61 -0.22 -9.92 12.70
C GLU A 61 0.69 -9.60 11.50
N LEU A 62 1.20 -8.37 11.42
CA LEU A 62 2.11 -7.94 10.37
C LEU A 62 3.56 -7.96 10.86
N ILE A 63 4.48 -8.37 9.97
CA ILE A 63 5.92 -8.39 10.18
C ILE A 63 6.55 -7.51 9.10
N PHE A 64 7.45 -6.62 9.52
CA PHE A 64 8.20 -5.75 8.63
C PHE A 64 9.66 -6.20 8.51
N GLY A 65 10.21 -6.18 7.31
CA GLY A 65 11.65 -6.34 7.09
C GLY A 65 12.12 -5.51 5.91
N PHE A 66 13.43 -5.24 5.85
CA PHE A 66 14.03 -4.46 4.78
C PHE A 66 15.46 -4.90 4.48
N ASN A 67 15.88 -4.74 3.23
CA ASN A 67 17.27 -4.76 2.83
C ASN A 67 17.76 -3.32 2.71
N ALA A 68 18.99 -3.05 3.15
CA ALA A 68 19.59 -1.72 3.07
C ALA A 68 20.21 -1.43 1.70
N ASP A 69 20.78 -2.45 1.02
CA ASP A 69 21.50 -2.26 -0.24
C ASP A 69 21.36 -3.47 -1.20
N PRO A 70 20.73 -3.31 -2.37
CA PRO A 70 19.87 -2.16 -2.72
C PRO A 70 18.65 -2.11 -1.79
N PHE A 71 18.18 -0.90 -1.49
CA PHE A 71 17.06 -0.73 -0.57
C PHE A 71 15.77 -1.35 -1.11
N GLY A 72 15.10 -2.11 -0.26
CA GLY A 72 13.77 -2.65 -0.49
C GLY A 72 13.19 -3.11 0.84
N PHE A 73 11.86 -3.16 0.95
CA PHE A 73 11.20 -3.64 2.16
C PHE A 73 10.08 -4.61 1.81
N TYR A 74 9.71 -5.41 2.80
CA TYR A 74 8.59 -6.32 2.69
C TYR A 74 7.72 -6.27 3.96
N VAL A 75 6.45 -6.56 3.75
CA VAL A 75 5.46 -6.77 4.80
C VAL A 75 4.92 -8.17 4.64
N ARG A 76 5.00 -8.96 5.70
CA ARG A 76 4.57 -10.36 5.72
C ARG A 76 3.55 -10.58 6.82
N ARG A 77 2.59 -11.45 6.58
CA ARG A 77 1.65 -11.89 7.59
C ARG A 77 2.28 -12.97 8.48
N ARG A 78 2.18 -12.80 9.80
CA ARG A 78 2.75 -13.71 10.80
C ARG A 78 2.08 -15.07 10.78
N SER A 79 0.75 -15.11 10.77
CA SER A 79 -0.02 -16.36 10.93
C SER A 79 0.24 -17.42 9.87
N ASN A 80 0.57 -17.02 8.63
CA ASN A 80 0.74 -17.94 7.49
C ASN A 80 2.04 -17.73 6.70
N GLY A 81 2.88 -16.76 7.08
CA GLY A 81 4.13 -16.44 6.38
C GLY A 81 3.94 -15.78 5.01
N GLU A 82 2.73 -15.35 4.66
CA GLU A 82 2.43 -14.80 3.34
C GLU A 82 2.94 -13.36 3.19
N THR A 83 3.78 -13.12 2.17
CA THR A 83 4.30 -11.77 1.86
C THR A 83 3.22 -10.93 1.18
N LEU A 84 2.73 -9.91 1.88
CA LEU A 84 1.66 -9.01 1.40
C LEU A 84 2.21 -7.94 0.46
N PHE A 85 3.39 -7.39 0.77
CA PHE A 85 4.06 -6.38 -0.03
C PHE A 85 5.56 -6.67 -0.05
N ASN A 86 6.22 -6.51 -1.21
CA ASN A 86 7.67 -6.64 -1.32
C ASN A 86 8.21 -5.76 -2.45
N SER A 87 8.94 -4.70 -2.08
CA SER A 87 9.54 -3.74 -3.01
C SER A 87 10.97 -4.09 -3.43
N THR A 88 11.51 -5.21 -2.97
CA THR A 88 12.86 -5.64 -3.32
C THR A 88 12.90 -6.12 -4.78
N ALA A 89 13.52 -5.34 -5.66
CA ALA A 89 13.70 -5.74 -7.05
C ALA A 89 14.86 -6.74 -7.20
N ASP A 90 14.63 -7.80 -7.97
CA ASP A 90 15.63 -8.80 -8.37
C ASP A 90 15.72 -8.94 -9.90
N LYS A 91 16.59 -9.82 -10.39
CA LYS A 91 16.79 -10.03 -11.84
C LYS A 91 15.55 -10.56 -12.59
N ARG A 92 14.56 -11.08 -11.86
CA ARG A 92 13.31 -11.63 -12.42
C ARG A 92 12.16 -10.61 -12.32
N SER A 93 12.35 -9.56 -11.54
CA SER A 93 11.37 -8.52 -11.35
C SER A 93 11.21 -7.69 -12.62
N HIS A 94 9.97 -7.42 -13.01
CA HIS A 94 9.65 -6.57 -14.16
C HIS A 94 9.58 -5.07 -13.80
N TYR A 95 10.22 -4.70 -12.69
CA TYR A 95 10.25 -3.35 -12.10
C TYR A 95 11.64 -3.07 -11.48
N GLY A 96 11.94 -1.80 -11.26
CA GLY A 96 13.24 -1.33 -10.75
C GLY A 96 13.29 -1.13 -9.24
N GLN A 97 14.44 -0.67 -8.75
CA GLN A 97 14.59 -0.24 -7.35
C GLN A 97 13.77 1.05 -7.10
N MET A 98 13.51 1.34 -5.82
CA MET A 98 12.83 2.57 -5.42
C MET A 98 13.59 3.81 -5.92
N VAL A 99 12.85 4.78 -6.45
CA VAL A 99 13.36 6.11 -6.81
C VAL A 99 12.71 7.14 -5.91
N PHE A 100 13.51 8.04 -5.33
CA PHE A 100 13.03 9.12 -4.47
C PHE A 100 13.65 10.45 -4.93
N LYS A 101 12.94 11.18 -5.78
CA LYS A 101 13.31 12.53 -6.25
C LYS A 101 12.21 13.52 -5.86
N ASP A 102 12.52 14.80 -5.99
CA ASP A 102 11.60 15.86 -5.55
C ASP A 102 10.22 15.82 -6.21
N GLN A 103 10.16 15.55 -7.52
CA GLN A 103 8.90 15.44 -8.27
C GLN A 103 8.75 14.09 -8.97
N TYR A 104 9.42 13.06 -8.45
CA TYR A 104 9.30 11.70 -8.97
C TYR A 104 9.66 10.67 -7.90
N LEU A 105 8.63 10.06 -7.33
CA LEU A 105 8.73 8.93 -6.43
C LEU A 105 8.24 7.68 -7.18
N GLU A 106 9.03 6.62 -7.17
CA GLU A 106 8.66 5.35 -7.78
C GLU A 106 8.92 4.22 -6.79
N ILE A 107 7.90 3.41 -6.55
CA ILE A 107 8.02 2.20 -5.74
C ILE A 107 7.08 1.12 -6.28
N SER A 108 7.57 -0.11 -6.26
CA SER A 108 6.84 -1.26 -6.77
C SER A 108 6.65 -2.31 -5.70
N THR A 109 5.71 -3.22 -5.92
CA THR A 109 5.60 -4.49 -5.21
C THR A 109 5.38 -5.64 -6.17
N SER A 110 5.95 -6.81 -5.88
CA SER A 110 5.56 -8.06 -6.55
C SER A 110 4.18 -8.52 -6.08
N LEU A 111 3.43 -9.17 -6.99
CA LEU A 111 2.14 -9.78 -6.72
C LEU A 111 2.15 -11.23 -7.21
N PRO A 112 1.60 -12.19 -6.43
CA PRO A 112 1.44 -13.55 -6.90
C PRO A 112 0.34 -13.65 -7.97
N GLU A 113 0.42 -14.65 -8.86
CA GLU A 113 -0.50 -14.80 -10.01
C GLU A 113 -1.98 -14.97 -9.61
N ASN A 114 -2.24 -15.48 -8.40
CA ASN A 114 -3.58 -15.71 -7.87
C ASN A 114 -4.18 -14.48 -7.15
N SER A 115 -3.62 -13.29 -7.37
CA SER A 115 -4.10 -12.04 -6.78
C SER A 115 -5.25 -11.42 -7.59
N ALA A 116 -6.25 -10.92 -6.88
CA ALA A 116 -7.29 -10.07 -7.43
C ALA A 116 -7.29 -8.73 -6.69
N LEU A 117 -7.08 -7.64 -7.42
CA LEU A 117 -7.03 -6.29 -6.88
C LEU A 117 -8.34 -5.54 -7.13
N TYR A 118 -8.72 -4.69 -6.18
CA TYR A 118 -9.90 -3.83 -6.21
C TYR A 118 -9.55 -2.47 -5.59
N GLY A 119 -10.14 -1.37 -6.06
CA GLY A 119 -9.88 -0.02 -5.54
C GLY A 119 -9.18 0.87 -6.57
N LEU A 120 -8.20 1.68 -6.12
CA LEU A 120 -7.48 2.66 -6.94
C LEU A 120 -8.43 3.58 -7.72
N GLY A 121 -9.43 4.11 -7.04
CA GLY A 121 -10.45 4.99 -7.62
C GLY A 121 -10.01 6.46 -7.67
N GLU A 122 -10.75 7.34 -8.34
CA GLU A 122 -12.01 7.09 -9.04
C GLU A 122 -11.82 6.84 -10.55
N ASN A 123 -12.43 5.78 -11.09
CA ASN A 123 -12.45 5.50 -12.54
C ASN A 123 -13.62 4.59 -12.92
N THR A 124 -14.09 4.70 -14.17
CA THR A 124 -15.10 3.79 -14.74
C THR A 124 -14.41 2.67 -15.51
N GLN A 125 -14.70 1.41 -15.14
CA GLN A 125 -14.08 0.22 -15.72
C GLN A 125 -15.09 -0.62 -16.52
N PRO A 126 -14.78 -1.02 -17.78
CA PRO A 126 -15.69 -1.84 -18.59
C PRO A 126 -15.81 -3.29 -18.11
N LYS A 127 -14.81 -3.78 -17.36
CA LYS A 127 -14.71 -5.19 -16.94
C LYS A 127 -15.09 -5.39 -15.45
N GLY A 128 -15.90 -4.49 -14.91
CA GLY A 128 -16.36 -4.52 -13.53
C GLY A 128 -15.32 -3.99 -12.54
N ILE A 129 -15.54 -4.27 -11.25
CA ILE A 129 -14.77 -3.68 -10.13
C ILE A 129 -13.34 -4.23 -9.96
N ARG A 130 -13.00 -5.33 -10.63
CA ARG A 130 -11.67 -5.94 -10.53
C ARG A 130 -10.70 -5.18 -11.43
N ILE A 131 -9.61 -4.69 -10.84
CA ILE A 131 -8.51 -4.04 -11.53
C ILE A 131 -7.88 -5.03 -12.52
N GLN A 132 -7.66 -4.57 -13.75
CA GLN A 132 -7.18 -5.36 -14.88
C GLN A 132 -5.69 -5.15 -15.11
N PRO A 133 -4.93 -6.22 -15.40
CA PRO A 133 -3.51 -6.10 -15.67
C PRO A 133 -3.28 -5.38 -17.00
N HIS A 134 -2.10 -4.77 -17.11
CA HIS A 134 -1.63 -3.97 -18.26
C HIS A 134 -2.39 -2.66 -18.49
N ASP A 135 -3.23 -2.26 -17.53
CA ASP A 135 -3.87 -0.95 -17.51
C ASP A 135 -3.12 0.02 -16.59
N LYS A 136 -3.31 1.31 -16.88
CA LYS A 136 -2.80 2.43 -16.08
C LYS A 136 -3.96 3.04 -15.30
N TYR A 137 -3.76 3.21 -14.00
CA TYR A 137 -4.73 3.85 -13.11
C TYR A 137 -4.15 5.20 -12.69
N THR A 138 -4.63 6.28 -13.32
CA THR A 138 -4.25 7.64 -12.96
C THR A 138 -5.15 8.14 -11.85
N LEU A 139 -4.55 8.71 -10.81
CA LEU A 139 -5.24 9.33 -9.70
C LEU A 139 -4.88 10.81 -9.69
N TYR A 140 -5.83 11.61 -10.16
CA TYR A 140 -5.78 13.06 -10.21
C TYR A 140 -7.22 13.56 -10.36
N THR A 141 -7.66 14.49 -9.52
CA THR A 141 -9.06 14.91 -9.54
C THR A 141 -9.34 15.82 -10.73
N THR A 142 -10.13 15.32 -11.67
CA THR A 142 -10.43 15.99 -12.94
C THR A 142 -11.93 16.00 -13.21
N ASP A 143 -12.44 17.12 -13.73
CA ASP A 143 -13.81 17.25 -14.20
C ASP A 143 -13.99 16.53 -15.54
N ILE A 144 -14.11 15.20 -15.48
CA ILE A 144 -14.35 14.32 -16.63
C ILE A 144 -15.58 13.47 -16.35
N SER A 145 -16.46 13.36 -17.34
CA SER A 145 -17.67 12.54 -17.23
C SER A 145 -17.33 11.06 -17.04
N ALA A 146 -18.02 10.41 -16.10
CA ALA A 146 -17.87 8.99 -15.77
C ALA A 146 -18.29 8.03 -16.91
N ILE A 147 -18.85 8.53 -18.01
CA ILE A 147 -19.07 7.73 -19.23
C ILE A 147 -17.74 7.37 -19.92
N ASN A 148 -16.68 8.14 -19.67
CA ASN A 148 -15.35 7.89 -20.21
C ASN A 148 -14.69 6.80 -19.40
N LEU A 149 -14.31 5.72 -20.07
CA LEU A 149 -13.68 4.56 -19.45
C LEU A 149 -12.19 4.80 -19.25
N ASN A 150 -11.63 4.20 -18.20
CA ASN A 150 -10.18 4.14 -17.96
C ASN A 150 -9.47 5.51 -17.91
N THR A 151 -10.16 6.52 -17.37
CA THR A 151 -9.61 7.86 -17.13
C THR A 151 -9.78 8.22 -15.66
N ASP A 152 -8.95 9.13 -15.18
CA ASP A 152 -9.13 9.80 -13.90
C ASP A 152 -10.44 10.62 -13.88
N LEU A 153 -11.09 10.63 -12.72
CA LEU A 153 -12.39 11.28 -12.50
C LEU A 153 -12.30 12.23 -11.30
N TYR A 154 -13.39 12.44 -10.57
CA TYR A 154 -13.53 13.48 -9.56
C TYR A 154 -12.83 13.14 -8.23
N GLY A 155 -12.62 11.85 -7.95
CA GLY A 155 -12.01 11.35 -6.72
C GLY A 155 -10.60 10.79 -6.88
N ASP A 156 -9.84 10.85 -5.78
CA ASP A 156 -8.51 10.27 -5.61
C ASP A 156 -8.51 9.37 -4.36
N HIS A 157 -8.44 8.05 -4.60
CA HIS A 157 -8.45 7.01 -3.56
C HIS A 157 -7.29 6.03 -3.79
N PRO A 158 -6.07 6.36 -3.30
CA PRO A 158 -4.85 5.55 -3.45
C PRO A 158 -4.84 4.35 -2.48
N TYR A 159 -5.95 3.62 -2.44
CA TYR A 159 -6.18 2.44 -1.63
C TYR A 159 -6.56 1.27 -2.53
N TYR A 160 -5.93 0.12 -2.32
CA TYR A 160 -6.36 -1.12 -2.94
C TYR A 160 -6.59 -2.22 -1.90
N VAL A 161 -7.52 -3.10 -2.22
CA VAL A 161 -7.76 -4.36 -1.56
C VAL A 161 -7.23 -5.47 -2.46
N GLU A 162 -6.47 -6.38 -1.87
CA GLU A 162 -6.00 -7.57 -2.54
C GLU A 162 -6.63 -8.81 -1.92
N LEU A 163 -7.32 -9.59 -2.77
CA LEU A 163 -7.82 -10.91 -2.49
C LEU A 163 -6.84 -11.95 -3.03
N ARG A 164 -6.39 -12.85 -2.16
CA ARG A 164 -5.65 -14.05 -2.55
C ARG A 164 -6.45 -15.30 -2.25
N ASN A 165 -6.40 -16.25 -3.17
CA ASN A 165 -7.00 -17.56 -3.00
C ASN A 165 -5.90 -18.63 -2.97
N ASN A 166 -5.54 -19.07 -1.77
CA ASN A 166 -4.54 -20.11 -1.55
C ASN A 166 -5.24 -21.41 -1.20
N GLY A 167 -5.35 -22.33 -2.16
CA GLY A 167 -5.94 -23.65 -1.95
C GLY A 167 -7.42 -23.63 -1.53
N GLY A 168 -8.19 -22.66 -2.00
CA GLY A 168 -9.61 -22.49 -1.66
C GLY A 168 -9.87 -21.58 -0.44
N LYS A 169 -8.82 -21.15 0.27
CA LYS A 169 -8.94 -20.20 1.38
C LYS A 169 -8.72 -18.78 0.88
N ALA A 170 -9.77 -17.98 0.91
CA ALA A 170 -9.72 -16.55 0.61
C ALA A 170 -9.05 -15.77 1.77
N SER A 171 -8.18 -14.86 1.42
CA SER A 171 -7.44 -14.00 2.34
C SER A 171 -7.39 -12.59 1.74
N PHE A 172 -7.77 -11.60 2.55
CA PHE A 172 -7.79 -10.19 2.14
C PHE A 172 -6.73 -9.41 2.90
N HIS A 173 -6.15 -8.41 2.26
CA HIS A 173 -5.43 -7.33 2.92
C HIS A 173 -5.61 -6.04 2.13
N GLY A 174 -5.30 -4.90 2.76
CA GLY A 174 -5.42 -3.60 2.12
C GLY A 174 -4.13 -2.82 2.24
N VAL A 175 -3.87 -1.99 1.23
CA VAL A 175 -2.72 -1.08 1.21
C VAL A 175 -3.20 0.29 0.78
N LEU A 176 -2.94 1.28 1.62
CA LEU A 176 -3.19 2.70 1.37
C LEU A 176 -1.86 3.42 1.23
N LEU A 177 -1.71 4.23 0.19
CA LEU A 177 -0.64 5.22 0.10
C LEU A 177 -1.22 6.59 0.51
N MET A 178 -0.85 7.09 1.68
CA MET A 178 -1.29 8.40 2.18
C MET A 178 -0.52 9.53 1.47
N ASN A 179 -0.92 9.81 0.24
CA ASN A 179 -0.35 10.85 -0.61
C ASN A 179 -1.47 11.48 -1.44
N SER A 180 -1.43 12.81 -1.61
CA SER A 180 -2.46 13.59 -2.33
C SER A 180 -1.94 14.24 -3.62
N ASN A 181 -0.72 13.88 -4.05
CA ASN A 181 -0.14 14.35 -5.31
C ASN A 181 -0.61 13.43 -6.44
N ALA A 182 -0.66 13.98 -7.66
CA ALA A 182 -1.01 13.20 -8.83
C ALA A 182 -0.10 11.97 -8.96
N MET A 183 -0.70 10.83 -9.31
CA MET A 183 0.04 9.59 -9.46
C MET A 183 -0.52 8.72 -10.57
N ASP A 184 0.37 7.93 -11.17
CA ASP A 184 0.02 6.81 -12.02
C ASP A 184 0.36 5.51 -11.29
N VAL A 185 -0.60 4.59 -11.23
CA VAL A 185 -0.41 3.24 -10.70
C VAL A 185 -0.48 2.24 -11.86
N PHE A 186 0.63 1.54 -12.10
CA PHE A 186 0.75 0.55 -13.16
C PHE A 186 0.60 -0.85 -12.59
N TYR A 187 -0.45 -1.57 -13.00
CA TYR A 187 -0.64 -2.97 -12.65
C TYR A 187 -0.25 -3.86 -13.83
N ARG A 188 0.70 -4.78 -13.65
CA ARG A 188 1.20 -5.69 -14.71
C ARG A 188 0.77 -7.14 -14.52
N GLY A 189 -0.16 -7.42 -13.61
CA GLY A 189 -0.54 -8.79 -13.22
C GLY A 189 0.39 -9.38 -12.16
N THR A 190 1.70 -9.28 -12.35
CA THR A 190 2.73 -9.80 -11.42
C THR A 190 3.38 -8.73 -10.56
N SER A 191 3.03 -7.45 -10.79
CA SER A 191 3.56 -6.33 -10.02
C SER A 191 2.62 -5.12 -10.07
N LEU A 192 2.71 -4.28 -9.04
CA LEU A 192 2.05 -2.99 -8.95
C LEU A 192 3.11 -1.92 -8.71
N THR A 193 3.09 -0.83 -9.48
CA THR A 193 4.08 0.25 -9.40
C THR A 193 3.38 1.59 -9.24
N TYR A 194 3.73 2.32 -8.18
CA TYR A 194 3.32 3.70 -7.96
C TYR A 194 4.34 4.64 -8.58
N LYS A 195 3.87 5.64 -9.32
CA LYS A 195 4.66 6.77 -9.80
C LYS A 195 3.98 8.05 -9.37
N VAL A 196 4.58 8.77 -8.43
CA VAL A 196 3.97 9.93 -7.76
C VAL A 196 4.83 11.16 -8.01
N ILE A 197 4.21 12.32 -8.27
CA ILE A 197 4.93 13.55 -8.64
C ILE A 197 5.27 14.46 -7.46
N GLY A 198 5.19 13.97 -6.21
CA GLY A 198 5.50 14.78 -5.04
C GLY A 198 5.16 14.12 -3.70
N GLY A 199 5.37 14.88 -2.62
CA GLY A 199 5.08 14.42 -1.26
C GLY A 199 6.06 13.35 -0.77
N VAL A 200 5.55 12.40 0.02
CA VAL A 200 6.30 11.30 0.64
C VAL A 200 5.68 9.95 0.31
N LEU A 201 6.37 8.85 0.64
CA LEU A 201 5.79 7.50 0.60
C LEU A 201 5.34 7.12 2.02
N ASP A 202 4.09 7.38 2.37
CA ASP A 202 3.48 7.03 3.67
C ASP A 202 2.46 5.90 3.48
N PHE A 203 2.92 4.65 3.57
CA PHE A 203 2.10 3.46 3.37
C PHE A 203 1.45 2.98 4.67
N TYR A 204 0.19 2.57 4.57
CA TYR A 204 -0.55 1.86 5.62
C TYR A 204 -0.97 0.49 5.09
N PHE A 205 -0.65 -0.54 5.86
CA PHE A 205 -1.00 -1.92 5.59
C PHE A 205 -2.04 -2.38 6.61
N PHE A 206 -3.14 -2.94 6.12
CA PHE A 206 -4.23 -3.45 6.92
C PHE A 206 -4.31 -4.96 6.76
N ALA A 207 -4.24 -5.68 7.88
CA ALA A 207 -3.98 -7.12 7.88
C ALA A 207 -5.13 -7.97 7.32
N GLY A 208 -6.38 -7.51 7.38
CA GLY A 208 -7.56 -8.35 7.15
C GLY A 208 -7.73 -9.40 8.26
N PRO A 209 -8.04 -10.68 7.98
CA PRO A 209 -8.02 -11.36 6.68
C PRO A 209 -9.39 -11.48 6.01
N THR A 210 -10.48 -11.10 6.68
CA THR A 210 -11.84 -11.15 6.12
C THR A 210 -12.15 -9.81 5.42
N PRO A 211 -13.05 -9.79 4.41
CA PRO A 211 -13.38 -8.56 3.70
C PRO A 211 -14.01 -7.51 4.63
N LEU A 212 -14.88 -7.94 5.56
CA LEU A 212 -15.49 -7.04 6.54
C LEU A 212 -14.47 -6.53 7.57
N GLY A 213 -13.61 -7.40 8.10
CA GLY A 213 -12.56 -6.99 9.04
C GLY A 213 -11.58 -6.01 8.41
N LEU A 214 -11.24 -6.21 7.13
CA LEU A 214 -10.40 -5.27 6.39
C LEU A 214 -11.06 -3.89 6.25
N MET A 215 -12.35 -3.84 5.90
CA MET A 215 -13.07 -2.56 5.80
C MET A 215 -13.25 -1.88 7.17
N ASP A 216 -13.40 -2.67 8.23
CA ASP A 216 -13.42 -2.17 9.60
C ASP A 216 -12.09 -1.50 9.96
N GLN A 217 -10.97 -2.17 9.71
CA GLN A 217 -9.62 -1.63 9.91
C GLN A 217 -9.37 -0.36 9.09
N TYR A 218 -9.70 -0.37 7.80
CA TYR A 218 -9.53 0.78 6.92
C TYR A 218 -10.37 1.99 7.35
N THR A 219 -11.68 1.81 7.56
CA THR A 219 -12.57 2.91 7.96
C THR A 219 -12.35 3.38 9.40
N SER A 220 -11.81 2.53 10.29
CA SER A 220 -11.35 2.99 11.60
C SER A 220 -10.22 4.02 11.50
N PHE A 221 -9.44 3.97 10.41
CA PHE A 221 -8.33 4.87 10.14
C PHE A 221 -8.78 6.11 9.34
N VAL A 222 -9.44 5.92 8.19
CA VAL A 222 -9.81 7.05 7.31
C VAL A 222 -11.06 7.80 7.76
N GLY A 223 -11.79 7.27 8.74
CA GLY A 223 -13.07 7.80 9.21
C GLY A 223 -14.23 6.84 8.90
N ARG A 224 -15.11 6.66 9.88
CA ARG A 224 -16.30 5.83 9.72
C ARG A 224 -17.30 6.53 8.78
N PRO A 225 -17.98 5.78 7.88
CA PRO A 225 -19.03 6.36 7.05
C PRO A 225 -20.08 7.07 7.90
N ALA A 226 -20.45 8.28 7.48
CA ALA A 226 -21.49 9.03 8.16
C ALA A 226 -22.84 8.28 8.06
N PRO A 227 -23.66 8.29 9.13
CA PRO A 227 -25.00 7.71 9.05
C PRO A 227 -25.85 8.52 8.05
N MET A 228 -26.59 7.82 7.20
CA MET A 228 -27.51 8.46 6.28
C MET A 228 -28.86 8.69 6.97
N PRO A 229 -29.48 9.88 6.82
CA PRO A 229 -30.82 10.10 7.32
C PRO A 229 -31.80 9.20 6.56
N TYR A 230 -32.86 8.78 7.23
CA TYR A 230 -33.79 7.79 6.69
C TYR A 230 -34.40 8.19 5.33
N TRP A 231 -34.60 9.48 5.08
CA TRP A 231 -35.18 9.98 3.82
C TRP A 231 -34.24 9.87 2.60
N ALA A 232 -32.95 9.58 2.80
CA ALA A 232 -31.96 9.44 1.72
C ALA A 232 -31.80 8.00 1.21
N LEU A 233 -32.50 7.03 1.84
CA LEU A 233 -32.51 5.61 1.47
C LEU A 233 -33.68 5.28 0.53
#